data_AF-A0A812WYU7-F1
#
_entry.id   AF-A0A812WYU7-F1
#
_cell.length_a   1.000
_cell.length_b   1.000
_cell.length_c   1.000
_cell.angle_alpha   90.00
_cell.angle_beta   90.00
_cell.angle_gamma   90.00
#
_symmetry.space_group_name_H-M   'P 1'
#
loop_
_entity.id
_entity.type
_entity.pdbx_description
1 polymer ?
#
loop_
_entity_poly.entity_id
_entity_poly.type
_entity_poly.pdbx_seq_one_letter_code
_entity_poly.pdbx_strand_id
1 'polypeptide(L)'
;MAMLAPLPARVPPPPTEHHAAPSLGHSARAAGALTAAAAAAVVSRRPETVRSQVLLRAAGSDFAIIRFRIPGVDDLTMLPRVVTAFCVALFIYNKVSAYGDPDSFRQVSETLAVVLSLLTWSIPWVTGRLEEAVRRQVDAKPSSRKPGSIQTLAIKQELPSELQLDISWLSSSLLRLTNADGLAIWHEGSTICSRGIVKRLKGFAAGSEFVLQGLDAAWTPDAAPVDGYCATRRGLGAFPENLLPGKVLPDDTESAIVKPLPGGGHLVLWSARPRAFDKEADRLWVANAAAKLGGLLHGPKSTVPDTVLEECFEDTLPLLAAEEDAEASRDPFARFDLQIRVAPTIVGVLGLGVLIFNRQALVFSEASRMGVDPAQTRADLCAGVLAITLVLQGLVWVSETPKSPDVEDTTEWDDARNVLWVDPQLAEGACQELVWSWSAFSKATRACSMALFWRDKCVMQGGLFQPGMDPVQRDFCKEVISMGKGRYLAQLNNYPAKEEFLDFLPKKTQGLLLTPLRPARNAPAAGLLVLGLNAMRGFGKVDQAWAAALAEKLAVTLDSSD
;
A
#
# COMPACT_ATOMS: atom_id res chain seq x y z
N MET A 1 49.82 44.48 -86.40
CA MET A 1 48.37 44.72 -86.64
C MET A 1 47.81 43.44 -87.26
N ALA A 2 46.93 42.64 -86.70
CA ALA A 2 46.28 42.59 -85.39
C ALA A 2 46.08 41.08 -85.03
N MET A 3 46.16 40.80 -83.72
CA MET A 3 45.96 39.53 -82.99
C MET A 3 44.58 38.88 -83.26
N LEU A 4 44.26 37.58 -83.10
CA LEU A 4 44.62 36.48 -82.15
C LEU A 4 44.19 35.11 -82.78
N ALA A 5 44.75 33.99 -82.28
CA ALA A 5 44.34 32.59 -82.52
C ALA A 5 43.90 31.91 -81.19
N PRO A 6 43.48 30.62 -81.11
CA PRO A 6 42.57 29.78 -81.93
C PRO A 6 41.46 29.06 -81.11
N LEU A 7 40.56 28.32 -81.79
CA LEU A 7 39.46 27.46 -81.29
C LEU A 7 39.91 25.99 -80.98
N PRO A 8 39.11 25.20 -80.21
CA PRO A 8 38.64 23.93 -80.81
C PRO A 8 37.21 23.43 -80.45
N ALA A 9 36.65 22.73 -81.45
CA ALA A 9 35.73 21.57 -81.49
C ALA A 9 34.38 21.52 -80.71
N ARG A 10 33.29 21.39 -81.48
CA ARG A 10 31.91 21.07 -81.07
C ARG A 10 31.51 19.64 -81.44
N VAL A 11 30.71 19.03 -80.57
CA VAL A 11 30.00 17.74 -80.66
C VAL A 11 28.80 17.79 -81.64
N PRO A 12 28.41 16.68 -82.29
CA PRO A 12 27.06 16.48 -82.83
C PRO A 12 26.28 15.29 -82.19
N PRO A 13 24.94 15.22 -82.38
CA PRO A 13 23.95 14.68 -81.43
C PRO A 13 23.41 13.27 -81.77
N PRO A 14 22.53 12.65 -80.94
CA PRO A 14 22.07 11.27 -81.11
C PRO A 14 20.73 11.17 -81.88
N PRO A 15 20.37 9.97 -82.40
CA PRO A 15 19.01 9.66 -82.82
C PRO A 15 18.26 8.72 -81.85
N THR A 16 16.95 8.82 -81.94
CA THR A 16 15.85 8.37 -81.07
C THR A 16 15.32 6.94 -81.29
N GLU A 17 14.90 6.34 -80.15
CA GLU A 17 13.77 5.44 -79.83
C GLU A 17 13.22 4.36 -80.80
N HIS A 18 13.05 3.14 -80.27
CA HIS A 18 11.74 2.44 -80.21
C HIS A 18 11.65 1.36 -79.09
N HIS A 19 10.65 1.53 -78.22
CA HIS A 19 9.79 0.62 -77.41
C HIS A 19 10.27 -0.77 -76.94
N ALA A 20 10.18 -1.10 -75.63
CA ALA A 20 8.97 -1.54 -74.91
C ALA A 20 9.24 -2.08 -73.46
N ALA A 21 8.29 -1.78 -72.54
CA ALA A 21 7.93 -2.44 -71.26
C ALA A 21 8.68 -2.14 -69.93
N PRO A 22 7.95 -2.12 -68.78
CA PRO A 22 8.09 -1.09 -67.74
C PRO A 22 8.77 -1.53 -66.43
N SER A 23 9.41 -0.57 -65.74
CA SER A 23 10.02 -0.75 -64.43
C SER A 23 9.07 -0.39 -63.28
N LEU A 24 8.95 -1.32 -62.34
CA LEU A 24 8.33 -1.17 -61.03
C LEU A 24 9.15 -0.21 -60.16
N GLY A 25 8.58 0.95 -59.85
CA GLY A 25 9.25 1.95 -59.02
C GLY A 25 8.30 2.80 -58.20
N HIS A 26 7.20 2.26 -57.65
CA HIS A 26 6.21 3.05 -56.90
C HIS A 26 5.82 2.51 -55.51
N SER A 27 6.36 1.40 -55.00
CA SER A 27 5.96 0.87 -53.67
C SER A 27 6.85 1.26 -52.48
N ALA A 28 8.08 1.75 -52.70
CA ALA A 28 9.03 2.03 -51.60
C ALA A 28 8.95 3.46 -51.04
N ARG A 29 8.36 4.43 -51.76
CA ARG A 29 8.20 5.82 -51.28
C ARG A 29 6.89 6.07 -50.51
N ALA A 30 5.89 5.20 -50.63
CA ALA A 30 4.61 5.35 -49.94
C ALA A 30 4.64 4.90 -48.47
N ALA A 31 5.46 3.90 -48.12
CA ALA A 31 5.53 3.35 -46.76
C ALA A 31 6.33 4.24 -45.77
N GLY A 32 7.32 5.01 -46.27
CA GLY A 32 8.07 5.97 -45.45
C GLY A 32 7.32 7.30 -45.21
N ALA A 33 6.35 7.64 -46.07
CA ALA A 33 5.60 8.89 -45.97
C ALA A 33 4.47 8.82 -44.93
N LEU A 34 3.86 7.65 -44.70
CA LEU A 34 2.76 7.49 -43.73
C LEU A 34 3.24 7.48 -42.27
N THR A 35 4.44 6.98 -41.98
CA THR A 35 5.04 7.02 -40.63
C THR A 35 5.62 8.39 -40.29
N ALA A 36 6.13 9.14 -41.27
CA ALA A 36 6.56 10.52 -41.08
C ALA A 36 5.38 11.52 -40.96
N ALA A 37 4.26 11.29 -41.68
CA ALA A 37 3.09 12.15 -41.60
C ALA A 37 2.34 12.03 -40.26
N ALA A 38 2.30 10.85 -39.64
CA ALA A 38 1.72 10.67 -38.31
C ALA A 38 2.58 11.33 -37.20
N ALA A 39 3.91 11.35 -37.38
CA ALA A 39 4.83 12.03 -36.46
C ALA A 39 4.85 13.56 -36.65
N ALA A 40 4.66 14.07 -37.88
CA ALA A 40 4.62 15.50 -38.17
C ALA A 40 3.24 16.16 -37.90
N ALA A 41 2.14 15.40 -37.98
CA ALA A 41 0.80 15.91 -37.71
C ALA A 41 0.52 16.22 -36.23
N VAL A 42 1.38 15.74 -35.31
CA VAL A 42 1.28 16.04 -33.86
C VAL A 42 2.09 17.30 -33.46
N VAL A 43 2.94 17.83 -34.36
CA VAL A 43 3.89 18.93 -34.03
C VAL A 43 3.43 20.32 -34.50
N SER A 44 2.26 20.49 -35.09
CA SER A 44 1.84 21.81 -35.61
C SER A 44 0.42 22.26 -35.24
N ARG A 45 0.16 22.51 -33.95
CA ARG A 45 -0.85 23.51 -33.53
C ARG A 45 -0.42 24.23 -32.25
N ARG A 46 0.02 25.50 -32.39
CA ARG A 46 0.05 26.52 -31.31
C ARG A 46 -1.38 27.09 -31.12
N PRO A 47 -1.76 27.54 -29.90
CA PRO A 47 -1.41 28.88 -29.37
C PRO A 47 -0.79 28.77 -27.95
N GLU A 48 0.39 29.34 -27.72
CA GLU A 48 0.64 30.65 -27.09
C GLU A 48 0.46 30.72 -25.56
N THR A 49 1.56 31.13 -24.90
CA THR A 49 1.73 31.54 -23.49
C THR A 49 1.56 30.41 -22.45
N VAL A 50 2.57 30.00 -21.68
CA VAL A 50 3.34 30.78 -20.70
C VAL A 50 4.72 30.14 -20.47
N ARG A 51 5.72 31.03 -20.38
CA ARG A 51 7.14 30.93 -20.02
C ARG A 51 7.70 29.61 -19.45
N SER A 52 8.72 29.17 -20.15
CA SER A 52 9.85 28.32 -19.74
C SER A 52 10.67 28.88 -18.56
N GLN A 53 10.89 28.02 -17.56
CA GLN A 53 12.02 27.96 -16.61
C GLN A 53 12.04 26.47 -16.15
N VAL A 54 13.11 25.69 -16.06
CA VAL A 54 14.57 25.83 -16.14
C VAL A 54 15.11 24.42 -16.46
N LEU A 55 16.16 24.34 -17.29
CA LEU A 55 16.94 23.14 -17.57
C LEU A 55 17.94 22.88 -16.43
N LEU A 56 18.10 21.60 -16.05
CA LEU A 56 19.24 20.98 -15.36
C LEU A 56 19.75 21.60 -14.04
N ARG A 57 19.49 20.91 -12.92
CA ARG A 57 20.41 20.85 -11.78
C ARG A 57 20.40 19.45 -11.17
N ALA A 58 21.60 18.91 -11.04
CA ALA A 58 21.92 17.62 -10.44
C ALA A 58 21.67 17.61 -8.92
N ALA A 59 21.52 16.39 -8.40
CA ALA A 59 21.36 15.99 -6.99
C ALA A 59 19.98 16.22 -6.36
N GLY A 60 19.26 15.12 -6.10
CA GLY A 60 18.23 15.06 -5.04
C GLY A 60 16.77 15.38 -5.39
N SER A 61 16.35 15.38 -6.65
CA SER A 61 14.94 15.69 -6.99
C SER A 61 14.07 14.43 -7.10
N ASP A 62 13.08 14.32 -6.22
CA ASP A 62 11.91 13.46 -6.38
C ASP A 62 11.24 13.74 -7.74
N PHE A 63 11.35 12.79 -8.67
CA PHE A 63 10.63 12.85 -9.93
C PHE A 63 9.17 12.45 -9.69
N ALA A 64 8.29 13.44 -9.55
CA ALA A 64 6.86 13.22 -9.72
C ALA A 64 6.58 12.94 -11.21
N ILE A 65 6.52 11.67 -11.59
CA ILE A 65 6.09 11.27 -12.94
C ILE A 65 4.59 11.57 -13.04
N ILE A 66 4.26 12.70 -13.66
CA ILE A 66 2.89 13.08 -13.96
C ILE A 66 2.36 12.10 -15.03
N ARG A 67 1.42 11.23 -14.65
CA ARG A 67 0.68 10.42 -15.61
C ARG A 67 -0.29 11.32 -16.37
N PHE A 68 -0.02 11.55 -17.65
CA PHE A 68 -1.03 12.08 -18.56
C PHE A 68 -2.13 11.03 -18.75
N ARG A 69 -3.25 11.24 -18.06
CA ARG A 69 -4.49 10.49 -18.31
C ARG A 69 -5.12 11.04 -19.58
N ILE A 70 -5.04 10.29 -20.68
CA ILE A 70 -5.77 10.62 -21.90
C ILE A 70 -7.18 10.02 -21.77
N PRO A 71 -8.25 10.83 -21.75
CA PRO A 71 -9.62 10.32 -21.61
C PRO A 71 -9.96 9.38 -22.78
N GLY A 72 -10.42 8.16 -22.47
CA GLY A 72 -10.77 7.14 -23.47
C GLY A 72 -9.69 6.11 -23.77
N VAL A 73 -8.46 6.30 -23.26
CA VAL A 73 -7.38 5.29 -23.24
C VAL A 73 -7.02 4.99 -21.79
N ASP A 74 -8.02 4.68 -20.98
CA ASP A 74 -7.86 4.42 -19.54
C ASP A 74 -7.12 3.09 -19.25
N ASP A 75 -6.85 2.30 -20.29
CA ASP A 75 -6.28 0.94 -20.24
C ASP A 75 -4.81 0.89 -20.73
N LEU A 76 -3.93 1.76 -20.22
CA LEU A 76 -2.48 1.60 -20.40
C LEU A 76 -1.97 0.25 -19.83
N THR A 77 -2.74 -0.38 -18.94
CA THR A 77 -2.56 -1.77 -18.47
C THR A 77 -2.68 -2.80 -19.59
N MET A 78 -3.42 -2.50 -20.66
CA MET A 78 -3.61 -3.39 -21.81
C MET A 78 -2.59 -3.15 -22.92
N LEU A 79 -1.77 -2.10 -22.83
CA LEU A 79 -0.75 -1.76 -23.83
C LEU A 79 0.18 -2.96 -24.14
N PRO A 80 0.69 -3.71 -23.15
CA PRO A 80 1.49 -4.91 -23.43
C PRO A 80 0.74 -5.96 -24.26
N ARG A 81 -0.57 -6.15 -24.05
CA ARG A 81 -1.39 -7.10 -24.81
C ARG A 81 -1.64 -6.61 -26.24
N VAL A 82 -1.90 -5.32 -26.44
CA VAL A 82 -2.09 -4.74 -27.77
C VAL A 82 -0.82 -4.85 -28.60
N VAL A 83 0.33 -4.49 -28.03
CA VAL A 83 1.64 -4.63 -28.68
C VAL A 83 1.92 -6.11 -28.99
N THR A 84 1.65 -7.01 -28.04
CA THR A 84 1.83 -8.45 -28.25
C THR A 84 0.93 -8.97 -29.38
N ALA A 85 -0.35 -8.61 -29.41
CA ALA A 85 -1.28 -9.03 -30.46
C ALA A 85 -0.81 -8.57 -31.84
N PHE A 86 -0.33 -7.33 -31.94
CA PHE A 86 0.24 -6.79 -33.17
C PHE A 86 1.52 -7.53 -33.61
N CYS A 87 2.47 -7.76 -32.69
CA CYS A 87 3.70 -8.50 -32.97
C CYS A 87 3.44 -9.97 -33.35
N VAL A 88 2.46 -10.63 -32.72
CA VAL A 88 2.03 -12.00 -33.07
C VAL A 88 1.38 -12.04 -34.44
N ALA A 89 0.54 -11.06 -34.79
CA ALA A 89 -0.05 -10.96 -36.13
C ALA A 89 1.05 -10.77 -37.20
N LEU A 90 2.03 -9.89 -36.95
CA LEU A 90 3.19 -9.70 -37.83
C LEU A 90 4.05 -10.97 -37.91
N PHE A 91 4.19 -11.72 -36.82
CA PHE A 91 4.92 -12.97 -36.79
C PHE A 91 4.24 -14.05 -37.63
N ILE A 92 2.91 -14.22 -37.50
CA ILE A 92 2.12 -15.14 -38.32
C ILE A 92 2.24 -14.76 -39.80
N TYR A 93 2.11 -13.46 -40.12
CA TYR A 93 2.31 -12.97 -41.47
C TYR A 93 3.72 -13.28 -42.00
N ASN A 94 4.75 -13.12 -41.16
CA ASN A 94 6.14 -13.43 -41.51
C ASN A 94 6.34 -14.93 -41.80
N LYS A 95 5.72 -15.81 -41.00
CA LYS A 95 5.76 -17.26 -41.20
C LYS A 95 5.06 -17.69 -42.49
N VAL A 96 3.90 -17.10 -42.80
CA VAL A 96 3.13 -17.42 -44.01
C VAL A 96 3.77 -16.86 -45.28
N SER A 97 4.39 -15.68 -45.19
CA SER A 97 4.94 -14.98 -46.36
C SER A 97 6.38 -15.38 -46.70
N ALA A 98 7.06 -16.10 -45.81
CA ALA A 98 8.42 -16.52 -46.04
C ALA A 98 8.47 -17.81 -46.88
N TYR A 99 9.38 -17.85 -47.85
CA TYR A 99 9.59 -18.99 -48.73
C TYR A 99 10.91 -19.68 -48.36
N GLY A 100 10.90 -21.00 -48.22
CA GLY A 100 12.08 -21.81 -47.86
C GLY A 100 12.19 -22.13 -46.37
N ASP A 101 13.07 -23.08 -46.04
CA ASP A 101 13.33 -23.49 -44.65
C ASP A 101 14.08 -22.39 -43.88
N PRO A 102 13.74 -22.17 -42.60
CA PRO A 102 14.33 -21.09 -41.82
C PRO A 102 15.78 -21.42 -41.41
N ASP A 103 16.70 -20.52 -41.74
CA ASP A 103 18.08 -20.54 -41.24
C ASP A 103 18.14 -20.50 -39.70
N SER A 104 19.23 -21.00 -39.12
CA SER A 104 19.42 -21.07 -37.66
C SER A 104 19.26 -19.71 -36.97
N PHE A 105 19.79 -18.63 -37.56
CA PHE A 105 19.66 -17.26 -37.05
C PHE A 105 18.20 -16.77 -37.04
N ARG A 106 17.39 -17.22 -38.01
CA ARG A 106 15.96 -16.92 -38.09
C ARG A 106 15.17 -17.66 -37.05
N GLN A 107 15.48 -18.93 -36.84
CA GLN A 107 14.87 -19.72 -35.78
C GLN A 107 15.11 -19.11 -34.40
N VAL A 108 16.31 -18.58 -34.14
CA VAL A 108 16.63 -17.89 -32.87
C VAL A 108 15.75 -16.64 -32.68
N SER A 109 15.69 -15.74 -33.66
CA SER A 109 14.87 -14.53 -33.55
C SER A 109 13.37 -14.83 -33.47
N GLU A 110 12.91 -15.84 -34.21
CA GLU A 110 11.52 -16.28 -34.16
C GLU A 110 11.15 -16.91 -32.82
N THR A 111 12.02 -17.76 -32.27
CA THR A 111 11.82 -18.37 -30.94
C THR A 111 11.83 -17.31 -29.85
N LEU A 112 12.76 -16.35 -29.94
CA LEU A 112 12.84 -15.22 -29.01
C LEU A 112 11.56 -14.37 -29.05
N ALA A 113 11.05 -14.05 -30.25
CA ALA A 113 9.80 -13.31 -30.40
C ALA A 113 8.60 -14.03 -29.76
N VAL A 114 8.51 -15.36 -29.90
CA VAL A 114 7.45 -16.18 -29.27
C VAL A 114 7.56 -16.17 -27.75
N VAL A 115 8.77 -16.39 -27.21
CA VAL A 115 9.00 -16.38 -25.75
C VAL A 115 8.67 -15.01 -25.15
N LEU A 116 9.15 -13.93 -25.77
CA LEU A 116 8.88 -12.57 -25.29
C LEU A 116 7.38 -12.23 -25.38
N SER A 117 6.68 -12.71 -26.42
CA SER A 117 5.23 -12.53 -26.57
C SER A 117 4.44 -13.17 -25.43
N LEU A 118 4.79 -14.39 -25.03
CA LEU A 118 4.15 -15.06 -23.89
C LEU A 118 4.36 -14.28 -22.59
N LEU A 119 5.56 -13.76 -22.39
CA LEU A 119 5.91 -12.98 -21.20
C LEU A 119 5.17 -11.63 -21.19
N THR A 120 5.18 -10.87 -22.28
CA THR A 120 4.43 -9.60 -22.37
C THR A 120 2.92 -9.79 -22.24
N TRP A 121 2.37 -10.91 -22.72
CA TRP A 121 0.94 -11.21 -22.58
C TRP A 121 0.53 -11.43 -21.11
N SER A 122 1.43 -11.98 -20.30
CA SER A 122 1.19 -12.26 -18.88
C SER A 122 1.31 -11.05 -17.95
N ILE A 123 1.96 -9.96 -18.41
CA ILE A 123 2.18 -8.74 -17.63
C ILE A 123 0.91 -8.23 -16.94
N PRO A 124 -0.25 -8.04 -17.61
CA PRO A 124 -1.40 -7.43 -16.94
C PRO A 124 -1.98 -8.30 -15.83
N TRP A 125 -1.82 -9.63 -15.93
CA TRP A 125 -2.20 -10.55 -14.85
C TRP A 125 -1.28 -10.40 -13.63
N VAL A 126 0.04 -10.29 -13.87
CA VAL A 126 1.03 -10.03 -12.81
C VAL A 126 0.82 -8.66 -12.17
N THR A 127 0.52 -7.62 -12.97
CA THR A 127 0.15 -6.29 -12.46
C THR A 127 -1.08 -6.37 -11.56
N GLY A 128 -2.12 -7.10 -11.96
CA GLY A 128 -3.29 -7.32 -11.12
C GLY A 128 -2.95 -7.97 -9.77
N ARG A 129 -1.99 -8.91 -9.74
CA ARG A 129 -1.53 -9.56 -8.50
C ARG A 129 -0.67 -8.65 -7.62
N LEU A 130 0.22 -7.86 -8.21
CA LEU A 130 1.01 -6.85 -7.51
C LEU A 130 0.10 -5.75 -6.93
N GLU A 131 -0.87 -5.28 -7.71
CA GLU A 131 -1.87 -4.33 -7.23
C GLU A 131 -2.76 -4.93 -6.15
N GLU A 132 -3.15 -6.20 -6.25
CA GLU A 132 -3.90 -6.88 -5.19
C GLU A 132 -3.07 -6.99 -3.90
N ALA A 133 -1.76 -7.23 -3.99
CA ALA A 133 -0.86 -7.21 -2.84
C ALA A 133 -0.76 -5.81 -2.21
N VAL A 134 -0.73 -4.74 -3.02
CA VAL A 134 -0.60 -3.34 -2.56
C VAL A 134 -1.94 -2.74 -2.08
N ARG A 135 -3.06 -2.95 -2.79
CA ARG A 135 -4.41 -2.42 -2.48
C ARG A 135 -5.03 -3.05 -1.23
N ARG A 136 -4.46 -4.15 -0.72
CA ARG A 136 -4.73 -4.69 0.62
C ARG A 136 -4.52 -3.66 1.76
N GLN A 137 -4.03 -2.45 1.45
CA GLN A 137 -3.98 -1.36 2.40
C GLN A 137 -5.35 -0.74 2.79
N VAL A 138 -6.38 -0.63 1.93
CA VAL A 138 -7.61 0.11 2.28
C VAL A 138 -8.93 -0.33 1.56
N ASP A 139 -8.95 -1.30 0.64
CA ASP A 139 -10.20 -1.56 -0.11
C ASP A 139 -11.30 -2.24 0.74
N ALA A 140 -12.22 -1.41 1.21
CA ALA A 140 -13.49 -1.73 1.84
C ALA A 140 -14.49 -2.36 0.86
N LYS A 141 -14.15 -3.48 0.21
CA LYS A 141 -15.14 -4.25 -0.53
C LYS A 141 -16.01 -4.98 0.49
N PRO A 142 -17.31 -4.65 0.66
CA PRO A 142 -18.15 -5.33 1.64
C PRO A 142 -18.13 -6.82 1.32
N SER A 143 -17.83 -7.64 2.33
CA SER A 143 -18.03 -9.08 2.24
C SER A 143 -19.48 -9.31 1.76
N SER A 144 -19.64 -10.08 0.69
CA SER A 144 -20.98 -10.35 0.16
C SER A 144 -21.72 -11.15 1.23
N ARG A 145 -22.77 -10.57 1.83
CA ARG A 145 -23.64 -11.25 2.79
C ARG A 145 -24.17 -12.53 2.14
N LYS A 146 -23.55 -13.67 2.42
CA LYS A 146 -24.07 -14.96 1.97
C LYS A 146 -25.42 -15.23 2.65
N PRO A 147 -26.38 -15.82 1.94
CA PRO A 147 -27.64 -16.25 2.54
C PRO A 147 -27.35 -17.24 3.68
N GLY A 148 -27.88 -16.95 4.88
CA GLY A 148 -27.62 -17.74 6.11
C GLY A 148 -26.71 -17.08 7.13
N SER A 149 -26.10 -15.94 6.82
CA SER A 149 -25.39 -15.09 7.78
C SER A 149 -26.34 -14.08 8.45
N ILE A 150 -26.03 -13.69 9.69
CA ILE A 150 -26.71 -12.62 10.42
C ILE A 150 -25.69 -11.62 10.95
N GLN A 151 -26.10 -10.37 11.10
CA GLN A 151 -25.32 -9.35 11.79
C GLN A 151 -25.72 -9.36 13.27
N THR A 152 -24.76 -9.65 14.16
CA THR A 152 -24.96 -9.66 15.60
C THR A 152 -24.40 -8.41 16.25
N LEU A 153 -25.09 -7.98 17.30
CA LEU A 153 -24.60 -7.09 18.34
C LEU A 153 -25.17 -7.62 19.65
N ALA A 154 -24.39 -8.46 20.32
CA ALA A 154 -24.76 -9.07 21.57
C ALA A 154 -23.67 -8.79 22.60
N ILE A 155 -24.06 -8.22 23.73
CA ILE A 155 -23.22 -7.98 24.90
C ILE A 155 -23.98 -8.52 26.10
N LYS A 156 -23.28 -9.18 27.02
CA LYS A 156 -23.85 -9.71 28.24
C LYS A 156 -24.37 -8.57 29.12
N GLN A 157 -25.66 -8.60 29.43
CA GLN A 157 -26.36 -7.51 30.12
C GLN A 157 -26.03 -7.43 31.62
N GLU A 158 -25.50 -8.50 32.21
CA GLU A 158 -25.13 -8.58 33.63
C GLU A 158 -23.88 -7.76 33.98
N LEU A 159 -23.18 -7.24 32.98
CA LEU A 159 -21.95 -6.47 33.16
C LEU A 159 -22.26 -5.02 33.59
N PRO A 160 -21.37 -4.37 34.35
CA PRO A 160 -21.47 -2.93 34.64
C PRO A 160 -21.61 -2.09 33.36
N SER A 161 -22.37 -0.99 33.43
CA SER A 161 -22.64 -0.13 32.26
C SER A 161 -21.37 0.48 31.66
N GLU A 162 -20.37 0.82 32.48
CA GLU A 162 -19.07 1.33 32.04
C GLU A 162 -18.32 0.28 31.20
N LEU A 163 -18.29 -0.96 31.69
CA LEU A 163 -17.68 -2.09 30.99
C LEU A 163 -18.40 -2.40 29.67
N GLN A 164 -19.74 -2.30 29.65
CA GLN A 164 -20.51 -2.47 28.41
C GLN A 164 -20.17 -1.40 27.37
N LEU A 165 -19.97 -0.15 27.79
CA LEU A 165 -19.56 0.95 26.91
C LEU A 165 -18.16 0.70 26.32
N ASP A 166 -17.20 0.28 27.15
CA ASP A 166 -15.85 -0.03 26.70
C ASP A 166 -15.79 -1.21 25.73
N ILE A 167 -16.50 -2.29 26.03
CA ILE A 167 -16.63 -3.45 25.13
C ILE A 167 -17.32 -3.03 23.83
N SER A 168 -18.36 -2.20 23.90
CA SER A 168 -19.05 -1.70 22.71
C SER A 168 -18.14 -0.84 21.84
N TRP A 169 -17.37 0.06 22.43
CA TRP A 169 -16.43 0.91 21.70
C TRP A 169 -15.29 0.09 21.09
N LEU A 170 -14.66 -0.81 21.85
CA LEU A 170 -13.57 -1.66 21.38
C LEU A 170 -14.03 -2.57 20.24
N SER A 171 -15.14 -3.29 20.44
CA SER A 171 -15.70 -4.18 19.42
C SER A 171 -16.09 -3.40 18.15
N SER A 172 -16.64 -2.19 18.28
CA SER A 172 -16.95 -1.36 17.11
C SER A 172 -15.70 -0.85 16.40
N SER A 173 -14.69 -0.43 17.14
CA SER A 173 -13.45 0.15 16.59
C SER A 173 -12.66 -0.91 15.86
N LEU A 174 -12.53 -2.11 16.45
CA LEU A 174 -11.89 -3.25 15.80
C LEU A 174 -12.58 -3.60 14.47
N LEU A 175 -13.92 -3.70 14.42
CA LEU A 175 -14.62 -4.00 13.14
C LEU A 175 -14.52 -2.88 12.11
N ARG A 176 -14.40 -1.62 12.53
CA ARG A 176 -14.34 -0.46 11.62
C ARG A 176 -12.94 -0.21 11.08
N LEU A 177 -11.93 -0.47 11.89
CA LEU A 177 -10.55 -0.05 11.64
C LEU A 177 -9.63 -1.21 11.29
N THR A 178 -10.05 -2.45 11.54
CA THR A 178 -9.43 -3.65 10.98
C THR A 178 -10.28 -4.21 9.83
N ASN A 179 -9.75 -5.20 9.11
CA ASN A 179 -10.46 -5.90 8.05
C ASN A 179 -11.39 -7.03 8.57
N ALA A 180 -11.74 -7.04 9.86
CA ALA A 180 -12.60 -8.04 10.46
C ALA A 180 -14.07 -7.88 10.04
N ASP A 181 -14.72 -8.99 9.71
CA ASP A 181 -16.16 -9.05 9.44
C ASP A 181 -16.97 -9.40 10.70
N GLY A 182 -16.35 -10.09 11.66
CA GLY A 182 -16.96 -10.43 12.95
C GLY A 182 -15.93 -10.68 14.04
N LEU A 183 -16.39 -10.62 15.28
CA LEU A 183 -15.61 -10.90 16.47
C LEU A 183 -16.46 -11.55 17.57
N ALA A 184 -15.78 -12.30 18.43
CA ALA A 184 -16.33 -12.82 19.67
C ALA A 184 -15.32 -12.68 20.81
N ILE A 185 -15.82 -12.38 22.00
CA ILE A 185 -15.06 -12.27 23.24
C ILE A 185 -15.57 -13.38 24.15
N TRP A 186 -14.68 -14.31 24.50
CA TRP A 186 -14.97 -15.39 25.45
C TRP A 186 -14.10 -15.25 26.69
N HIS A 187 -14.70 -15.46 27.86
CA HIS A 187 -14.05 -15.28 29.14
C HIS A 187 -14.69 -16.18 30.20
N GLU A 188 -13.85 -16.85 30.99
CA GLU A 188 -14.28 -17.69 32.13
C GLU A 188 -15.51 -18.57 31.86
N GLY A 189 -15.52 -19.28 30.72
CA GLY A 189 -16.59 -20.23 30.40
C GLY A 189 -17.83 -19.65 29.74
N SER A 190 -17.90 -18.34 29.50
CA SER A 190 -19.05 -17.73 28.80
C SER A 190 -18.64 -16.69 27.75
N THR A 191 -19.48 -16.55 26.73
CA THR A 191 -19.33 -15.50 25.74
C THR A 191 -19.84 -14.18 26.31
N ILE A 192 -18.94 -13.20 26.37
CA ILE A 192 -19.23 -11.85 26.84
C ILE A 192 -19.86 -11.02 25.71
N CYS A 193 -19.28 -11.11 24.51
CA CYS A 193 -19.67 -10.30 23.38
C CYS A 193 -19.57 -11.07 22.07
N SER A 194 -20.53 -10.86 21.19
CA SER A 194 -20.46 -11.22 19.77
C SER A 194 -20.92 -10.02 18.94
N ARG A 195 -20.09 -9.59 17.98
CA ARG A 195 -20.40 -8.47 17.10
C ARG A 195 -19.95 -8.75 15.68
N GLY A 196 -20.75 -8.33 14.70
CA GLY A 196 -20.45 -8.46 13.27
C GLY A 196 -21.15 -9.65 12.63
N ILE A 197 -20.55 -10.25 11.61
CA ILE A 197 -21.20 -11.29 10.80
C ILE A 197 -20.92 -12.67 11.39
N VAL A 198 -21.98 -13.40 11.73
CA VAL A 198 -21.94 -14.81 12.17
C VAL A 198 -22.89 -15.68 11.37
N LYS A 199 -22.61 -16.98 11.32
CA LYS A 199 -23.51 -17.98 10.72
C LYS A 199 -24.74 -18.15 11.62
N ARG A 200 -25.93 -18.16 11.02
CA ARG A 200 -27.18 -18.39 11.75
C ARG A 200 -27.25 -19.85 12.21
N LEU A 201 -27.32 -20.07 13.53
CA LEU A 201 -27.62 -21.37 14.11
C LEU A 201 -29.10 -21.50 14.49
N LYS A 202 -29.60 -22.73 14.58
CA LYS A 202 -30.95 -23.01 15.11
C LYS A 202 -30.98 -22.59 16.58
N GLY A 203 -31.83 -21.62 16.94
CA GLY A 203 -31.89 -21.04 18.29
C GLY A 203 -31.45 -19.58 18.38
N PHE A 204 -30.83 -19.03 17.32
CA PHE A 204 -30.59 -17.59 17.24
C PHE A 204 -31.91 -16.84 16.99
N ALA A 205 -32.59 -16.48 18.07
CA ALA A 205 -33.73 -15.58 18.07
C ALA A 205 -33.27 -14.11 18.11
N ALA A 206 -34.20 -13.17 17.91
CA ALA A 206 -33.90 -11.75 18.08
C ALA A 206 -33.65 -11.46 19.58
N GLY A 207 -32.42 -11.09 19.93
CA GLY A 207 -32.04 -10.71 21.29
C GLY A 207 -30.59 -11.05 21.61
N SER A 208 -29.90 -10.20 22.36
CA SER A 208 -28.49 -10.39 22.74
C SER A 208 -28.29 -11.70 23.51
N GLU A 209 -29.21 -12.02 24.42
CA GLU A 209 -29.11 -13.18 25.30
C GLU A 209 -29.20 -14.52 24.53
N PHE A 210 -30.14 -14.63 23.57
CA PHE A 210 -30.27 -15.83 22.74
C PHE A 210 -29.06 -16.06 21.83
N VAL A 211 -28.43 -14.98 21.34
CA VAL A 211 -27.20 -15.05 20.54
C VAL A 211 -26.05 -15.57 21.39
N LEU A 212 -25.89 -15.08 22.62
CA LEU A 212 -24.82 -15.51 23.52
C LEU A 212 -25.03 -16.95 23.99
N GLN A 213 -26.25 -17.32 24.39
CA GLN A 213 -26.58 -18.71 24.77
C GLN A 213 -26.35 -19.68 23.60
N GLY A 214 -26.72 -19.28 22.38
CA GLY A 214 -26.45 -20.06 21.18
C GLY A 214 -24.96 -20.19 20.86
N LEU A 215 -24.16 -19.16 21.20
CA LEU A 215 -22.71 -19.18 21.06
C LEU A 215 -22.08 -20.11 22.10
N ASP A 216 -22.48 -20.00 23.37
CA ASP A 216 -21.98 -20.83 24.48
C ASP A 216 -22.28 -22.32 24.25
N ALA A 217 -23.45 -22.65 23.68
CA ALA A 217 -23.78 -24.02 23.31
C ALA A 217 -22.95 -24.56 22.12
N ALA A 218 -22.42 -23.67 21.28
CA ALA A 218 -21.72 -24.02 20.05
C ALA A 218 -20.19 -23.90 20.16
N TRP A 219 -19.69 -23.16 21.15
CA TRP A 219 -18.30 -22.75 21.29
C TRP A 219 -17.88 -22.66 22.76
N THR A 220 -17.03 -23.59 23.17
CA THR A 220 -16.37 -23.63 24.48
C THR A 220 -14.88 -23.85 24.24
N PRO A 221 -14.11 -22.78 23.99
CA PRO A 221 -12.68 -22.90 23.75
C PRO A 221 -11.95 -23.34 25.02
N ASP A 222 -10.84 -24.05 24.86
CA ASP A 222 -9.97 -24.38 25.99
C ASP A 222 -9.40 -23.09 26.61
N ALA A 223 -9.34 -23.06 27.95
CA ALA A 223 -8.84 -21.90 28.70
C ALA A 223 -7.33 -21.66 28.54
N ALA A 224 -6.60 -22.54 27.84
CA ALA A 224 -5.18 -22.37 27.58
C ALA A 224 -4.95 -21.11 26.74
N PRO A 225 -3.99 -20.23 27.10
CA PRO A 225 -3.71 -19.03 26.33
C PRO A 225 -3.12 -19.40 24.98
N VAL A 226 -3.79 -18.98 23.90
CA VAL A 226 -3.33 -19.20 22.52
C VAL A 226 -3.26 -17.85 21.83
N ASP A 227 -2.07 -17.50 21.35
CA ASP A 227 -1.86 -16.37 20.45
C ASP A 227 -1.55 -16.91 19.05
N GLY A 228 -2.33 -16.49 18.07
CA GLY A 228 -2.05 -16.82 16.68
C GLY A 228 -2.98 -16.15 15.70
N TYR A 229 -2.55 -16.08 14.45
CA TYR A 229 -3.39 -15.66 13.35
C TYR A 229 -3.22 -16.60 12.16
N CYS A 230 -4.25 -16.71 11.34
CA CYS A 230 -4.20 -17.43 10.08
C CYS A 230 -4.54 -16.50 8.92
N ALA A 231 -3.66 -16.48 7.93
CA ALA A 231 -3.78 -15.68 6.73
C ALA A 231 -4.75 -16.27 5.68
N THR A 232 -5.03 -17.58 5.74
CA THR A 232 -5.83 -18.27 4.71
C THR A 232 -6.69 -19.35 5.33
N ARG A 233 -7.75 -19.77 4.61
CA ARG A 233 -8.68 -20.80 5.07
C ARG A 233 -8.00 -22.12 5.43
N ARG A 234 -6.92 -22.49 4.72
CA ARG A 234 -6.14 -23.70 5.03
C ARG A 234 -5.49 -23.63 6.41
N GLY A 235 -5.13 -22.42 6.86
CA GLY A 235 -4.55 -22.18 8.18
C GLY A 235 -5.56 -22.23 9.32
N LEU A 236 -6.87 -22.16 9.06
CA LEU A 236 -7.89 -22.26 10.12
C LEU A 236 -7.82 -23.60 10.84
N GLY A 237 -7.45 -24.67 10.14
CA GLY A 237 -7.28 -26.01 10.72
C GLY A 237 -5.99 -26.19 11.54
N ALA A 238 -5.11 -25.18 11.59
CA ALA A 238 -3.90 -25.21 12.40
C ALA A 238 -4.13 -24.73 13.85
N PHE A 239 -5.27 -24.07 14.11
CA PHE A 239 -5.65 -23.74 15.48
C PHE A 239 -6.04 -25.01 16.25
N PRO A 240 -5.81 -25.05 17.58
CA PRO A 240 -6.30 -26.13 18.44
C PRO A 240 -7.79 -26.39 18.23
N GLU A 241 -8.20 -27.64 18.37
CA GLU A 241 -9.61 -28.03 18.29
C GLU A 241 -10.44 -27.20 19.29
N ASN A 242 -11.63 -26.76 18.88
CA ASN A 242 -12.57 -25.92 19.66
C ASN A 242 -12.14 -24.48 19.98
N LEU A 243 -10.90 -24.05 19.68
CA LEU A 243 -10.48 -22.67 19.92
C LEU A 243 -11.28 -21.67 19.06
N LEU A 244 -11.46 -21.99 17.78
CA LEU A 244 -12.29 -21.21 16.88
C LEU A 244 -13.75 -21.66 16.97
N PRO A 245 -14.73 -20.73 16.89
CA PRO A 245 -16.14 -21.07 16.90
C PRO A 245 -16.58 -21.66 15.55
N GLY A 246 -16.09 -22.86 15.18
CA GLY A 246 -16.23 -23.46 13.85
C GLY A 246 -17.67 -23.61 13.36
N LYS A 247 -18.62 -23.84 14.28
CA LYS A 247 -20.06 -23.93 13.95
C LYS A 247 -20.70 -22.56 13.68
N VAL A 248 -20.12 -21.49 14.22
CA VAL A 248 -20.64 -20.11 14.14
C VAL A 248 -19.90 -19.29 13.08
N LEU A 249 -18.68 -19.68 12.72
CA LEU A 249 -17.91 -19.06 11.67
C LEU A 249 -18.67 -19.14 10.33
N PRO A 250 -18.80 -18.01 9.61
CA PRO A 250 -19.32 -18.02 8.25
C PRO A 250 -18.53 -18.97 7.34
N ASP A 251 -19.22 -19.65 6.41
CA ASP A 251 -18.62 -20.65 5.51
C ASP A 251 -17.59 -20.06 4.52
N ASP A 252 -17.58 -18.74 4.36
CA ASP A 252 -16.62 -17.94 3.61
C ASP A 252 -15.48 -17.38 4.44
N THR A 253 -15.34 -17.75 5.71
CA THR A 253 -14.18 -17.30 6.50
C THR A 253 -12.89 -17.76 5.85
N GLU A 254 -12.02 -16.80 5.56
CA GLU A 254 -10.71 -17.01 4.94
C GLU A 254 -9.55 -16.67 5.89
N SER A 255 -9.76 -15.83 6.89
CA SER A 255 -8.73 -15.52 7.89
C SER A 255 -9.31 -15.27 9.27
N ALA A 256 -8.48 -15.48 10.31
CA ALA A 256 -8.84 -15.29 11.70
C ALA A 256 -7.61 -14.90 12.53
N ILE A 257 -7.84 -14.21 13.64
CA ILE A 257 -6.83 -13.89 14.65
C ILE A 257 -7.41 -14.19 16.03
N VAL A 258 -6.60 -14.80 16.88
CA VAL A 258 -6.92 -15.13 18.27
C VAL A 258 -5.86 -14.48 19.15
N LYS A 259 -6.30 -13.71 20.14
CA LYS A 259 -5.44 -13.16 21.19
C LYS A 259 -5.95 -13.60 22.56
N PRO A 260 -5.06 -14.07 23.44
CA PRO A 260 -5.46 -14.45 24.79
C PRO A 260 -5.81 -13.20 25.61
N LEU A 261 -6.80 -13.32 26.48
CA LEU A 261 -7.12 -12.29 27.47
C LEU A 261 -6.34 -12.57 28.76
N PRO A 262 -5.67 -11.56 29.36
CA PRO A 262 -5.19 -11.64 30.72
C PRO A 262 -6.33 -12.11 31.63
N GLY A 263 -6.10 -13.17 32.40
CA GLY A 263 -7.12 -13.71 33.28
C GLY A 263 -7.89 -14.94 32.81
N GLY A 264 -7.66 -15.38 31.57
CA GLY A 264 -8.31 -16.57 31.02
C GLY A 264 -9.46 -16.19 30.10
N GLY A 265 -9.25 -16.36 28.81
CA GLY A 265 -10.20 -15.93 27.80
C GLY A 265 -9.54 -15.75 26.45
N HIS A 266 -10.35 -15.55 25.41
CA HIS A 266 -9.89 -15.33 24.05
C HIS A 266 -10.69 -14.22 23.37
N LEU A 267 -9.98 -13.31 22.72
CA LEU A 267 -10.52 -12.40 21.72
C LEU A 267 -10.30 -13.01 20.34
N VAL A 268 -11.39 -13.35 19.65
CA VAL A 268 -11.36 -13.96 18.31
C VAL A 268 -11.97 -13.02 17.30
N LEU A 269 -11.23 -12.67 16.25
CA LEU A 269 -11.74 -11.93 15.09
C LEU A 269 -11.60 -12.79 13.84
N TRP A 270 -12.54 -12.66 12.90
CA TRP A 270 -12.53 -13.37 11.63
C TRP A 270 -12.92 -12.47 10.47
N SER A 271 -12.53 -12.89 9.26
CA SER A 271 -12.81 -12.18 8.01
C SER A 271 -13.05 -13.16 6.88
N ALA A 272 -13.97 -12.82 5.99
CA ALA A 272 -14.18 -13.48 4.70
C ALA A 272 -13.07 -13.11 3.70
N ARG A 273 -12.22 -12.14 4.03
CA ARG A 273 -11.05 -11.78 3.24
C ARG A 273 -9.87 -12.66 3.66
N PRO A 274 -9.12 -13.26 2.71
CA PRO A 274 -7.82 -13.82 3.05
C PRO A 274 -6.87 -12.69 3.46
N ARG A 275 -5.94 -12.98 4.37
CA ARG A 275 -4.87 -12.06 4.80
C ARG A 275 -5.37 -10.77 5.44
N ALA A 276 -6.53 -10.82 6.11
CA ALA A 276 -7.11 -9.64 6.73
C ALA A 276 -6.25 -9.06 7.87
N PHE A 277 -5.43 -9.90 8.52
CA PHE A 277 -4.61 -9.57 9.70
C PHE A 277 -3.10 -9.70 9.45
N ASP A 278 -2.68 -9.61 8.17
CA ASP A 278 -1.26 -9.74 7.79
C ASP A 278 -0.43 -8.52 8.20
N LYS A 279 -1.04 -7.35 8.42
CA LYS A 279 -0.33 -6.16 8.90
C LYS A 279 -0.01 -6.31 10.39
N GLU A 280 1.24 -6.06 10.76
CA GLU A 280 1.65 -6.09 12.16
C GLU A 280 0.89 -5.07 13.02
N ALA A 281 0.73 -3.85 12.52
CA ALA A 281 -0.03 -2.80 13.21
C ALA A 281 -1.45 -3.27 13.62
N ASP A 282 -2.17 -3.96 12.72
CA ASP A 282 -3.50 -4.49 13.03
C ASP A 282 -3.45 -5.56 14.13
N ARG A 283 -2.42 -6.43 14.12
CA ARG A 283 -2.23 -7.45 15.16
C ARG A 283 -1.92 -6.82 16.53
N LEU A 284 -1.12 -5.76 16.54
CA LEU A 284 -0.77 -5.01 17.75
C LEU A 284 -1.98 -4.26 18.31
N TRP A 285 -2.82 -3.66 17.45
CA TRP A 285 -4.10 -3.07 17.88
C TRP A 285 -5.04 -4.11 18.51
N VAL A 286 -5.14 -5.31 17.93
CA VAL A 286 -5.94 -6.41 18.50
C VAL A 286 -5.35 -6.90 19.83
N ALA A 287 -4.02 -7.01 19.93
CA ALA A 287 -3.34 -7.39 21.18
C ALA A 287 -3.55 -6.36 22.30
N ASN A 288 -3.41 -5.07 21.99
CA ASN A 288 -3.64 -3.97 22.94
C ASN A 288 -5.10 -3.92 23.40
N ALA A 289 -6.05 -4.21 22.50
CA ALA A 289 -7.45 -4.35 22.85
C ALA A 289 -7.72 -5.56 23.76
N ALA A 290 -7.11 -6.72 23.48
CA ALA A 290 -7.19 -7.91 24.32
C ALA A 290 -6.62 -7.67 25.73
N ALA A 291 -5.45 -7.03 25.83
CA ALA A 291 -4.83 -6.68 27.11
C ALA A 291 -5.75 -5.78 27.95
N LYS A 292 -6.35 -4.76 27.33
CA LYS A 292 -7.32 -3.88 27.98
C LYS A 292 -8.56 -4.62 28.46
N LEU A 293 -9.14 -5.47 27.60
CA LEU A 293 -10.31 -6.26 27.95
C LEU A 293 -10.04 -7.19 29.13
N GLY A 294 -8.89 -7.86 29.17
CA GLY A 294 -8.52 -8.68 30.33
C GLY A 294 -8.41 -7.86 31.61
N GLY A 295 -7.75 -6.68 31.56
CA GLY A 295 -7.66 -5.78 32.72
C GLY A 295 -9.03 -5.33 33.24
N LEU A 296 -9.96 -5.03 32.33
CA LEU A 296 -11.33 -4.60 32.68
C LEU A 296 -12.20 -5.74 33.23
N LEU A 297 -11.97 -6.99 32.80
CA LEU A 297 -12.77 -8.15 33.21
C LEU A 297 -12.31 -8.77 34.54
N HIS A 298 -11.05 -8.56 34.94
CA HIS A 298 -10.42 -9.24 36.09
C HIS A 298 -10.35 -8.46 37.42
N GLY A 299 -10.86 -7.24 37.53
CA GLY A 299 -10.44 -6.32 38.63
C GLY A 299 -10.74 -6.75 40.09
N PRO A 300 -10.00 -6.24 41.13
CA PRO A 300 -8.79 -5.42 41.10
C PRO A 300 -7.57 -6.07 41.79
N LYS A 301 -6.42 -6.02 41.13
CA LYS A 301 -5.11 -5.67 41.70
C LYS A 301 -4.20 -5.25 40.54
N SER A 302 -4.45 -4.06 40.01
CA SER A 302 -3.37 -3.28 39.41
C SER A 302 -3.07 -2.16 40.40
N THR A 303 -2.25 -2.48 41.40
CA THR A 303 -1.16 -1.56 41.70
C THR A 303 -0.46 -1.36 40.37
N VAL A 304 -0.46 -0.14 39.82
CA VAL A 304 0.50 0.21 38.77
C VAL A 304 1.85 -0.29 39.31
N PRO A 305 2.45 -1.35 38.74
CA PRO A 305 3.77 -1.74 39.19
C PRO A 305 4.65 -0.58 38.79
N ASP A 306 5.37 0.02 39.75
CA ASP A 306 6.39 1.04 39.47
C ASP A 306 7.41 0.54 38.40
N THR A 307 7.43 -0.76 38.10
CA THR A 307 8.22 -1.40 37.05
C THR A 307 7.70 -1.26 35.62
N VAL A 308 6.40 -0.98 35.38
CA VAL A 308 5.88 -0.78 33.99
C VAL A 308 6.38 0.55 33.41
N LEU A 309 6.72 1.50 34.28
CA LEU A 309 7.39 2.74 33.93
C LEU A 309 8.89 2.58 33.67
N GLU A 310 9.49 1.41 33.87
CA GLU A 310 10.89 1.13 33.46
C GLU A 310 10.94 0.15 32.28
N GLU A 311 10.07 -0.87 32.24
CA GLU A 311 10.06 -1.87 31.15
C GLU A 311 9.52 -1.34 29.81
N CYS A 312 8.74 -0.25 29.78
CA CYS A 312 8.35 0.39 28.51
C CYS A 312 9.52 1.05 27.77
N PHE A 313 10.71 1.12 28.40
CA PHE A 313 11.82 1.94 27.93
C PHE A 313 13.10 1.15 27.59
N GLU A 314 13.17 -0.16 27.85
CA GLU A 314 14.35 -0.98 27.55
C GLU A 314 14.23 -1.90 26.33
N ASP A 315 13.05 -2.12 25.77
CA ASP A 315 12.95 -2.74 24.46
C ASP A 315 13.19 -1.67 23.41
N THR A 316 14.34 -1.77 22.73
CA THR A 316 14.63 -1.07 21.47
C THR A 316 13.35 -1.11 20.63
N LEU A 317 12.71 0.05 20.43
CA LEU A 317 11.56 0.21 19.53
C LEU A 317 11.90 -0.59 18.28
N PRO A 318 11.30 -1.78 18.03
CA PRO A 318 11.60 -2.50 16.82
C PRO A 318 11.23 -1.53 15.72
N LEU A 319 12.23 -1.12 14.94
CA LEU A 319 12.02 -0.43 13.69
C LEU A 319 10.94 -1.24 13.01
N LEU A 320 9.71 -0.71 12.98
CA LEU A 320 8.58 -1.33 12.30
C LEU A 320 9.01 -1.40 10.83
N ALA A 321 9.77 -2.43 10.49
CA ALA A 321 10.46 -2.49 9.24
C ALA A 321 9.42 -3.01 8.28
N ALA A 322 9.08 -2.19 7.29
CA ALA A 322 8.35 -2.69 6.12
C ALA A 322 9.07 -3.91 5.48
N GLU A 323 10.35 -4.14 5.83
CA GLU A 323 11.16 -5.31 5.48
C GLU A 323 10.80 -6.58 6.28
N GLU A 324 10.50 -6.49 7.59
CA GLU A 324 10.10 -7.67 8.39
C GLU A 324 8.71 -8.19 8.00
N ASP A 325 7.78 -7.30 7.66
CA ASP A 325 6.44 -7.65 7.16
C ASP A 325 6.51 -8.48 5.86
N ALA A 326 7.54 -8.27 5.02
CA ALA A 326 7.72 -8.99 3.77
C ALA A 326 8.35 -10.38 3.97
N GLU A 327 9.30 -10.53 4.91
CA GLU A 327 9.93 -11.81 5.23
C GLU A 327 9.00 -12.79 5.96
N ALA A 328 8.15 -12.27 6.86
CA ALA A 328 7.13 -13.07 7.55
C ALA A 328 5.95 -13.46 6.65
N SER A 329 5.74 -12.75 5.54
CA SER A 329 4.63 -13.02 4.62
C SER A 329 4.85 -14.31 3.83
N ARG A 330 3.88 -15.22 3.90
CA ARG A 330 3.86 -16.45 3.07
C ARG A 330 3.48 -16.18 1.61
N ASP A 331 3.13 -14.95 1.22
CA ASP A 331 2.81 -14.58 -0.17
C ASP A 331 4.09 -14.31 -0.97
N PRO A 332 4.40 -15.08 -2.03
CA PRO A 332 5.56 -14.80 -2.87
C PRO A 332 5.51 -13.40 -3.50
N PHE A 333 4.31 -12.83 -3.74
CA PHE A 333 4.18 -11.48 -4.28
C PHE A 333 4.50 -10.38 -3.28
N ALA A 334 4.32 -10.62 -1.98
CA ALA A 334 4.70 -9.67 -0.93
C ALA A 334 6.19 -9.84 -0.59
N ARG A 335 6.64 -11.09 -0.45
CA ARG A 335 8.03 -11.42 -0.10
C ARG A 335 9.03 -11.04 -1.18
N PHE A 336 8.67 -11.23 -2.45
CA PHE A 336 9.54 -10.98 -3.60
C PHE A 336 9.03 -9.82 -4.45
N ASP A 337 8.34 -8.83 -3.86
CA ASP A 337 7.74 -7.69 -4.58
C ASP A 337 8.76 -7.00 -5.50
N LEU A 338 9.92 -6.61 -4.96
CA LEU A 338 10.98 -5.96 -5.74
C LEU A 338 11.50 -6.86 -6.89
N GLN A 339 11.70 -8.15 -6.62
CA GLN A 339 12.24 -9.08 -7.61
C GLN A 339 11.25 -9.30 -8.76
N ILE A 340 9.97 -9.44 -8.44
CA ILE A 340 8.88 -9.58 -9.43
C ILE A 340 8.74 -8.30 -10.25
N ARG A 341 8.90 -7.12 -9.62
CA ARG A 341 8.85 -5.83 -10.31
C ARG A 341 10.01 -5.62 -11.29
N VAL A 342 11.20 -6.08 -10.94
CA VAL A 342 12.43 -5.94 -11.76
C VAL A 342 12.52 -7.00 -12.86
N ALA A 343 11.86 -8.16 -12.69
CA ALA A 343 11.96 -9.29 -13.63
C ALA A 343 11.69 -8.93 -15.11
N PRO A 344 10.66 -8.15 -15.49
CA PRO A 344 10.46 -7.76 -16.88
C PRO A 344 11.63 -6.96 -17.45
N THR A 345 12.26 -6.10 -16.65
CA THR A 345 13.44 -5.33 -17.06
C THR A 345 14.61 -6.25 -17.38
N ILE A 346 14.90 -7.21 -16.49
CA ILE A 346 15.99 -8.17 -16.68
C ILE A 346 15.76 -9.00 -17.94
N VAL A 347 14.56 -9.58 -18.09
CA VAL A 347 14.19 -10.38 -19.26
C VAL A 347 14.27 -9.57 -20.54
N GLY A 348 13.77 -8.33 -20.54
CA GLY A 348 13.81 -7.44 -21.70
C GLY A 348 15.24 -7.08 -22.11
N VAL A 349 16.12 -6.77 -21.15
CA VAL A 349 17.54 -6.48 -21.40
C VAL A 349 18.26 -7.72 -21.93
N LEU A 350 18.03 -8.91 -21.34
CA LEU A 350 18.60 -10.17 -21.84
C LEU A 350 18.11 -10.48 -23.26
N GLY A 351 16.83 -10.27 -23.55
CA GLY A 351 16.26 -10.44 -24.89
C GLY A 351 16.91 -9.51 -25.93
N LEU A 352 17.13 -8.24 -25.59
CA LEU A 352 17.89 -7.31 -26.43
C LEU A 352 19.34 -7.77 -26.63
N GLY A 353 19.99 -8.28 -25.58
CA GLY A 353 21.34 -8.83 -25.66
C GLY A 353 21.44 -10.02 -26.61
N VAL A 354 20.52 -10.98 -26.52
CA VAL A 354 20.42 -12.13 -27.44
C VAL A 354 20.20 -11.65 -28.86
N LEU A 355 19.33 -10.66 -29.07
CA LEU A 355 19.04 -10.14 -30.40
C LEU A 355 20.26 -9.43 -31.03
N ILE A 356 20.96 -8.61 -30.25
CA ILE A 356 22.20 -7.95 -30.69
C ILE A 356 23.25 -9.02 -31.03
N PHE A 357 23.44 -10.02 -30.17
CA PHE A 357 24.38 -11.10 -30.42
C PHE A 357 24.02 -11.89 -31.68
N ASN A 358 22.76 -12.27 -31.85
CA ASN A 358 22.26 -12.96 -33.03
C ASN A 358 22.48 -12.14 -34.31
N ARG A 359 22.23 -10.83 -34.23
CA ARG A 359 22.44 -9.91 -35.36
C ARG A 359 23.92 -9.72 -35.70
N GLN A 360 24.79 -9.58 -34.69
CA GLN A 360 26.23 -9.50 -34.89
C GLN A 360 26.77 -10.80 -35.50
N ALA A 361 26.39 -11.96 -34.96
CA ALA A 361 26.78 -13.26 -35.48
C ALA A 361 26.34 -13.45 -36.95
N LEU A 362 25.13 -13.02 -37.31
CA LEU A 362 24.65 -13.02 -38.68
C LEU A 362 25.52 -12.14 -39.59
N VAL A 363 25.86 -10.92 -39.16
CA VAL A 363 26.70 -9.98 -39.94
C VAL A 363 28.10 -10.53 -40.20
N PHE A 364 28.71 -11.18 -39.20
CA PHE A 364 30.04 -11.80 -39.32
C PHE A 364 30.02 -13.17 -40.00
N SER A 365 28.85 -13.79 -40.18
CA SER A 365 28.72 -15.06 -40.90
C SER A 365 28.82 -14.88 -42.42
N GLU A 366 29.22 -15.94 -43.12
CA GLU A 366 29.27 -15.96 -44.59
C GLU A 366 27.89 -15.72 -45.23
N ALA A 367 26.80 -15.98 -44.51
CA ALA A 367 25.44 -15.73 -44.95
C ALA A 367 25.14 -14.25 -45.21
N SER A 368 25.82 -13.31 -44.55
CA SER A 368 25.59 -11.86 -44.78
C SER A 368 26.04 -11.40 -46.17
N ARG A 369 26.95 -12.15 -46.82
CA ARG A 369 27.46 -11.84 -48.16
C ARG A 369 26.41 -12.01 -49.26
N MET A 370 25.34 -12.78 -49.02
CA MET A 370 24.22 -12.98 -49.95
C MET A 370 23.04 -12.03 -49.70
N GLY A 371 23.17 -11.12 -48.73
CA GLY A 371 22.10 -10.23 -48.30
C GLY A 371 21.26 -10.83 -47.17
N VAL A 372 20.71 -9.96 -46.32
CA VAL A 372 19.88 -10.38 -45.18
C VAL A 372 18.44 -10.63 -45.66
N ASP A 373 17.91 -11.82 -45.38
CA ASP A 373 16.51 -12.16 -45.67
C ASP A 373 15.56 -11.11 -45.04
N PRO A 374 14.64 -10.51 -45.83
CA PRO A 374 13.59 -9.65 -45.29
C PRO A 374 12.79 -10.30 -44.14
N ALA A 375 12.58 -11.62 -44.16
CA ALA A 375 11.88 -12.32 -43.09
C ALA A 375 12.66 -12.34 -41.76
N GLN A 376 13.99 -12.37 -41.82
CA GLN A 376 14.86 -12.22 -40.64
C GLN A 376 14.65 -10.85 -39.99
N THR A 377 14.71 -9.78 -40.78
CA THR A 377 14.62 -8.41 -40.26
C THR A 377 13.26 -8.13 -39.61
N ARG A 378 12.19 -8.72 -40.13
CA ARG A 378 10.84 -8.64 -39.53
C ARG A 378 10.76 -9.37 -38.19
N ALA A 379 11.36 -10.55 -38.09
CA ALA A 379 11.44 -11.31 -36.83
C ALA A 379 12.25 -10.54 -35.77
N ASP A 380 13.40 -9.97 -36.16
CA ASP A 380 14.24 -9.12 -35.30
C ASP A 380 13.45 -7.90 -34.79
N LEU A 381 12.68 -7.23 -35.67
CA LEU A 381 11.84 -6.10 -35.28
C LEU A 381 10.77 -6.49 -34.25
N CYS A 382 10.05 -7.60 -34.46
CA CYS A 382 9.06 -8.08 -33.50
C CYS A 382 9.69 -8.40 -32.13
N ALA A 383 10.79 -9.14 -32.12
CA ALA A 383 11.50 -9.48 -30.87
C ALA A 383 12.03 -8.22 -30.16
N GLY A 384 12.59 -7.25 -30.91
CA GLY A 384 13.09 -6.00 -30.36
C GLY A 384 12.00 -5.14 -29.73
N VAL A 385 10.85 -4.97 -30.40
CA VAL A 385 9.71 -4.21 -29.87
C VAL A 385 9.16 -4.84 -28.59
N LEU A 386 9.03 -6.17 -28.54
CA LEU A 386 8.58 -6.88 -27.34
C LEU A 386 9.57 -6.75 -26.17
N ALA A 387 10.87 -6.85 -26.45
CA ALA A 387 11.92 -6.71 -25.45
C ALA A 387 11.94 -5.28 -24.85
N ILE A 388 11.83 -4.25 -25.68
CA ILE A 388 11.74 -2.85 -25.23
C ILE A 388 10.48 -2.64 -24.39
N THR A 389 9.35 -3.23 -24.79
CA THR A 389 8.08 -3.15 -24.03
C THR A 389 8.25 -3.73 -22.62
N LEU A 390 8.94 -4.87 -22.48
CA LEU A 390 9.25 -5.46 -21.17
C LEU A 390 10.14 -4.55 -20.31
N VAL A 391 11.16 -3.94 -20.91
CA VAL A 391 12.04 -2.99 -20.21
C VAL A 391 11.26 -1.79 -19.68
N LEU A 392 10.47 -1.14 -20.55
CA LEU A 392 9.68 0.02 -20.15
C LEU A 392 8.66 -0.35 -19.07
N GLN A 393 8.00 -1.49 -19.22
CA GLN A 393 7.03 -1.96 -18.23
C GLN A 393 7.65 -2.26 -16.87
N GLY A 394 8.82 -2.92 -16.85
CA GLY A 394 9.53 -3.18 -15.60
C GLY A 394 10.02 -1.89 -14.93
N LEU A 395 10.48 -0.90 -15.71
CA LEU A 395 10.81 0.43 -15.18
C LEU A 395 9.59 1.14 -14.58
N VAL A 396 8.42 1.03 -15.21
CA VAL A 396 7.17 1.53 -14.64
C VAL A 396 6.87 0.85 -13.30
N TRP A 397 6.97 -0.48 -13.22
CA TRP A 397 6.74 -1.22 -11.97
C TRP A 397 7.71 -0.85 -10.85
N VAL A 398 8.99 -0.63 -11.17
CA VAL A 398 10.00 -0.17 -10.22
C VAL A 398 9.75 1.28 -9.80
N SER A 399 9.28 2.14 -10.69
CA SER A 399 8.92 3.53 -10.33
C SER A 399 7.68 3.62 -9.42
N GLU A 400 6.84 2.58 -9.44
CA GLU A 400 5.66 2.45 -8.59
C GLU A 400 5.97 1.81 -7.24
N THR A 401 7.21 1.44 -6.94
CA THR A 401 7.52 0.88 -5.62
C THR A 401 7.18 1.92 -4.55
N PRO A 402 6.38 1.55 -3.53
CA PRO A 402 6.23 2.40 -2.36
C PRO A 402 7.62 2.58 -1.78
N LYS A 403 8.15 3.81 -1.82
CA LYS A 403 9.37 4.11 -1.05
C LYS A 403 9.05 3.81 0.40
N SER A 404 9.85 2.93 1.02
CA SER A 404 9.79 2.76 2.47
C SER A 404 9.99 4.15 3.10
N PRO A 405 9.18 4.49 4.12
CA PRO A 405 9.37 5.76 4.79
C PRO A 405 10.77 5.77 5.40
N ASP A 406 11.52 6.85 5.18
CA ASP A 406 12.82 7.05 5.82
C ASP A 406 12.56 7.18 7.32
N VAL A 407 12.97 6.18 8.09
CA VAL A 407 12.69 6.10 9.53
C VAL A 407 13.92 6.59 10.25
N GLU A 408 13.78 7.68 11.00
CA GLU A 408 14.86 8.11 11.87
C GLU A 408 14.93 7.22 13.12
N ASP A 409 16.15 6.83 13.46
CA ASP A 409 16.43 6.16 14.72
C ASP A 409 16.27 7.17 15.87
N THR A 410 15.30 6.90 16.73
CA THR A 410 14.98 7.74 17.88
C THR A 410 16.04 7.70 18.96
N THR A 411 16.95 6.72 18.96
CA THR A 411 18.05 6.63 19.94
C THR A 411 19.13 7.70 19.71
N GLU A 412 19.24 8.25 18.50
CA GLU A 412 20.19 9.29 18.14
C GLU A 412 19.66 10.72 18.42
N TRP A 413 18.55 10.86 19.15
CA TRP A 413 17.92 12.15 19.41
C TRP A 413 18.47 12.76 20.70
N ASP A 414 19.63 13.42 20.60
CA ASP A 414 20.31 14.06 21.73
C ASP A 414 19.48 15.18 22.40
N ASP A 415 18.53 15.77 21.68
CA ASP A 415 17.63 16.82 22.15
C ASP A 415 16.31 16.31 22.76
N ALA A 416 16.15 14.99 22.88
CA ALA A 416 14.93 14.36 23.35
C ALA A 416 15.12 13.70 24.73
N ARG A 417 14.13 13.87 25.60
CA ARG A 417 13.96 13.11 26.85
C ARG A 417 12.64 12.38 26.80
N ASN A 418 12.64 11.14 27.26
CA ASN A 418 11.40 10.40 27.44
C ASN A 418 10.63 10.91 28.65
N VAL A 419 9.36 11.25 28.45
CA VAL A 419 8.46 11.82 29.46
C VAL A 419 7.15 11.05 29.39
N LEU A 420 6.66 10.59 30.54
CA LEU A 420 5.28 10.17 30.71
C LEU A 420 4.69 10.95 31.89
N TRP A 421 3.91 11.97 31.58
CA TRP A 421 3.26 12.83 32.54
C TRP A 421 1.77 12.94 32.21
N VAL A 422 0.93 12.82 33.23
CA VAL A 422 -0.53 12.99 33.16
C VAL A 422 -0.93 13.93 34.29
N ASP A 423 -1.91 14.80 34.03
CA ASP A 423 -2.41 15.74 35.03
C ASP A 423 -2.97 14.98 36.25
N PRO A 424 -2.41 15.16 37.46
CA PRO A 424 -2.86 14.47 38.67
C PRO A 424 -4.27 14.91 39.14
N GLN A 425 -4.84 15.97 38.55
CA GLN A 425 -6.21 16.43 38.86
C GLN A 425 -7.28 15.57 38.19
N LEU A 426 -6.92 14.71 37.24
CA LEU A 426 -7.87 13.85 36.52
C LEU A 426 -8.28 12.63 37.37
N ALA A 427 -9.50 12.15 37.13
CA ALA A 427 -9.99 10.92 37.72
C ALA A 427 -9.10 9.72 37.33
N GLU A 428 -8.94 8.75 38.23
CA GLU A 428 -8.05 7.60 38.02
C GLU A 428 -8.37 6.83 36.73
N GLY A 429 -9.65 6.64 36.41
CA GLY A 429 -10.08 6.01 35.15
C GLY A 429 -9.64 6.80 33.90
N ALA A 430 -9.68 8.13 33.94
CA ALA A 430 -9.19 8.97 32.84
C ALA A 430 -7.67 8.88 32.69
N CYS A 431 -6.93 8.86 33.79
CA CYS A 431 -5.48 8.65 33.78
C CYS A 431 -5.10 7.30 33.16
N GLN A 432 -5.78 6.21 33.56
CA GLN A 432 -5.53 4.88 33.01
C GLN A 432 -5.85 4.81 31.51
N GLU A 433 -6.95 5.44 31.06
CA GLU A 433 -7.32 5.52 29.64
C GLU A 433 -6.29 6.30 28.80
N LEU A 434 -5.73 7.38 29.34
CA LEU A 434 -4.69 8.18 28.70
C LEU A 434 -3.38 7.41 28.55
N VAL A 435 -2.91 6.78 29.64
CA VAL A 435 -1.70 5.94 29.63
C VAL A 435 -1.85 4.76 28.67
N TRP A 436 -3.00 4.09 28.69
CA TRP A 436 -3.29 3.01 27.74
C TRP A 436 -3.28 3.51 26.29
N SER A 437 -3.88 4.68 26.02
CA SER A 437 -3.92 5.25 24.67
C SER A 437 -2.52 5.54 24.14
N TRP A 438 -1.64 6.09 24.98
CA TRP A 438 -0.23 6.29 24.62
C TRP A 438 0.47 4.97 24.31
N SER A 439 0.37 3.98 25.20
CA SER A 439 0.99 2.67 25.01
C SER A 439 0.48 1.99 23.73
N ALA A 440 -0.81 2.16 23.40
CA ALA A 440 -1.37 1.62 22.18
C ALA A 440 -0.80 2.30 20.92
N PHE A 441 -0.67 3.63 20.91
CA PHE A 441 -0.07 4.35 19.79
C PHE A 441 1.42 4.06 19.62
N SER A 442 2.20 4.06 20.70
CA SER A 442 3.65 3.85 20.63
C SER A 442 3.99 2.44 20.14
N LYS A 443 3.19 1.43 20.50
CA LYS A 443 3.36 0.05 20.03
C LYS A 443 2.83 -0.16 18.61
N ALA A 444 1.60 0.28 18.34
CA ALA A 444 0.92 -0.08 17.09
C ALA A 444 1.21 0.87 15.92
N THR A 445 1.86 2.01 16.17
CA THR A 445 2.10 3.05 15.15
C THR A 445 3.50 3.65 15.28
N ARG A 446 3.85 4.58 14.38
CA ARG A 446 5.13 5.33 14.38
C ARG A 446 5.15 6.56 15.30
N ALA A 447 4.23 6.63 16.24
CA ALA A 447 4.16 7.75 17.17
C ALA A 447 5.32 7.68 18.17
N CYS A 448 6.19 8.69 18.15
CA CYS A 448 7.28 8.83 19.12
C CYS A 448 6.96 9.83 20.24
N SER A 449 5.96 10.71 20.03
CA SER A 449 5.52 11.70 21.01
C SER A 449 4.01 11.87 20.94
N MET A 450 3.37 12.07 22.08
CA MET A 450 1.95 12.39 22.21
C MET A 450 1.74 13.49 23.23
N ALA A 451 1.20 14.62 22.79
CA ALA A 451 0.72 15.69 23.67
C ALA A 451 -0.80 15.80 23.54
N LEU A 452 -1.49 15.88 24.67
CA LEU A 452 -2.92 16.05 24.72
C LEU A 452 -3.29 17.36 25.39
N PHE A 453 -4.06 18.17 24.69
CA PHE A 453 -4.61 19.42 25.20
C PHE A 453 -6.12 19.27 25.41
N TRP A 454 -6.61 19.66 26.59
CA TRP A 454 -8.03 19.72 26.92
C TRP A 454 -8.34 21.11 27.49
N ARG A 455 -9.29 21.82 26.89
CA ARG A 455 -9.73 23.16 27.31
C ARG A 455 -8.57 24.15 27.56
N ASP A 456 -7.64 24.21 26.59
CA ASP A 456 -6.43 25.06 26.58
C ASP A 456 -5.36 24.70 27.64
N LYS A 457 -5.47 23.53 28.29
CA LYS A 457 -4.46 22.98 29.21
C LYS A 457 -3.85 21.70 28.66
N CYS A 458 -2.55 21.50 28.86
CA CYS A 458 -1.90 20.23 28.59
C CYS A 458 -2.25 19.24 29.70
N VAL A 459 -2.92 18.14 29.35
CA VAL A 459 -3.36 17.10 30.29
C VAL A 459 -2.48 15.85 30.25
N MET A 460 -1.73 15.65 29.17
CA MET A 460 -0.80 14.53 29.03
C MET A 460 0.37 14.85 28.11
N GLN A 461 1.54 14.33 28.48
CA GLN A 461 2.74 14.22 27.65
C GLN A 461 3.25 12.78 27.73
N GLY A 462 3.38 12.10 26.59
CA GLY A 462 3.88 10.73 26.51
C GLY A 462 4.91 10.58 25.40
N GLY A 463 6.10 10.04 25.70
CA GLY A 463 7.15 9.78 24.72
C GLY A 463 8.25 10.83 24.71
N LEU A 464 8.81 11.11 23.54
CA LEU A 464 10.01 11.94 23.38
C LEU A 464 9.64 13.44 23.32
N PHE A 465 10.15 14.23 24.25
CA PHE A 465 9.94 15.69 24.32
C PHE A 465 11.26 16.41 24.55
N GLN A 466 11.32 17.69 24.18
CA GLN A 466 12.47 18.53 24.53
C GLN A 466 12.49 18.82 26.04
N PRO A 467 13.66 18.79 26.69
CA PRO A 467 13.77 19.03 28.12
C PRO A 467 13.50 20.50 28.47
N GLY A 468 12.69 20.72 29.51
CA GLY A 468 12.53 22.03 30.16
C GLY A 468 11.48 22.96 29.54
N MET A 469 10.66 22.47 28.61
CA MET A 469 9.59 23.24 27.98
C MET A 469 8.27 22.49 28.07
N ASP A 470 7.28 23.11 28.71
CA ASP A 470 5.91 22.58 28.73
C ASP A 470 5.23 22.86 27.37
N PRO A 471 4.47 21.90 26.81
CA PRO A 471 3.71 22.10 25.59
C PRO A 471 2.68 23.21 25.79
N VAL A 472 2.72 24.22 24.91
CA VAL A 472 1.78 25.33 24.90
C VAL A 472 0.97 25.31 23.63
N GLN A 473 -0.34 25.51 23.76
CA GLN A 473 -1.25 25.59 22.62
C GLN A 473 -1.14 26.95 21.92
N ARG A 474 -0.48 26.98 20.76
CA ARG A 474 -0.31 28.18 19.90
C ARG A 474 -1.42 28.33 18.85
N ASP A 475 -1.30 29.34 17.99
CA ASP A 475 -2.35 29.77 17.07
C ASP A 475 -2.76 28.70 16.06
N PHE A 476 -1.81 27.91 15.53
CA PHE A 476 -2.14 26.84 14.60
C PHE A 476 -2.96 25.73 15.25
N CYS A 477 -2.65 25.39 16.50
CA CYS A 477 -3.44 24.44 17.29
C CYS A 477 -4.87 24.95 17.50
N LYS A 478 -5.03 26.24 17.83
CA LYS A 478 -6.35 26.88 17.99
C LYS A 478 -7.13 26.91 16.67
N GLU A 479 -6.46 27.15 15.54
CA GLU A 479 -7.06 27.07 14.21
C GLU A 479 -7.63 25.66 13.95
N VAL A 480 -6.84 24.60 14.20
CA VAL A 480 -7.28 23.20 13.99
C VAL A 480 -8.50 22.85 14.85
N ILE A 481 -8.52 23.28 16.11
CA ILE A 481 -9.67 23.10 17.01
C ILE A 481 -10.90 23.83 16.44
N SER A 482 -10.75 25.10 16.03
CA SER A 482 -11.85 25.90 15.49
C SER A 482 -12.45 25.30 14.20
N MET A 483 -11.61 24.69 13.35
CA MET A 483 -12.05 24.01 12.15
C MET A 483 -12.72 22.66 12.44
N GLY A 484 -12.41 22.05 13.60
CA GLY A 484 -12.93 20.74 13.99
C GLY A 484 -12.54 19.60 13.05
N LYS A 485 -11.48 19.77 12.24
CA LYS A 485 -10.96 18.77 11.30
C LYS A 485 -9.49 18.54 11.58
N GLY A 486 -9.09 17.28 11.70
CA GLY A 486 -7.69 16.92 11.89
C GLY A 486 -6.82 17.36 10.73
N ARG A 487 -5.55 17.69 11.02
CA ARG A 487 -4.53 18.04 10.04
C ARG A 487 -3.36 17.08 10.15
N TYR A 488 -2.95 16.55 9.02
CA TYR A 488 -1.78 15.68 8.92
C TYR A 488 -0.65 16.39 8.16
N LEU A 489 0.45 16.66 8.86
CA LEU A 489 1.66 17.23 8.30
C LEU A 489 2.63 16.07 8.02
N ALA A 490 2.59 15.58 6.79
CA ALA A 490 3.34 14.38 6.43
C ALA A 490 4.87 14.59 6.36
N GLN A 491 5.31 15.84 6.26
CA GLN A 491 6.72 16.25 6.33
C GLN A 491 6.78 17.61 7.03
N LEU A 492 7.09 17.60 8.32
CA LEU A 492 7.05 18.79 9.18
C LEU A 492 8.02 19.88 8.70
N ASN A 493 9.17 19.48 8.13
CA ASN A 493 10.19 20.41 7.63
C ASN A 493 9.71 21.38 6.55
N ASN A 494 8.68 21.00 5.79
CA ASN A 494 8.11 21.81 4.71
C ASN A 494 7.08 22.84 5.19
N TYR A 495 6.69 22.78 6.47
CA TYR A 495 5.65 23.65 7.02
C TYR A 495 6.26 24.83 7.79
N PRO A 496 5.85 26.07 7.50
CA PRO A 496 6.35 27.25 8.22
C PRO A 496 5.91 27.24 9.69
N ALA A 497 4.72 26.71 9.99
CA ALA A 497 4.20 26.56 11.35
C ALA A 497 4.95 25.52 12.21
N LYS A 498 6.01 24.90 11.69
CA LYS A 498 6.82 23.95 12.47
C LYS A 498 7.44 24.59 13.71
N GLU A 499 7.73 25.89 13.66
CA GLU A 499 8.31 26.64 14.79
C GLU A 499 7.44 26.57 16.04
N GLU A 500 6.11 26.48 15.89
CA GLU A 500 5.18 26.33 17.02
C GLU A 500 5.33 24.99 17.76
N PHE A 501 5.90 23.98 17.10
CA PHE A 501 6.06 22.63 17.63
C PHE A 501 7.50 22.33 18.06
N LEU A 502 8.48 23.06 17.53
CA LEU A 502 9.89 22.92 17.91
C LEU A 502 10.19 23.32 19.35
N ASP A 503 9.26 24.00 20.03
CA ASP A 503 9.39 24.37 21.44
C ASP A 503 9.33 23.16 22.38
N PHE A 504 8.57 22.12 22.02
CA PHE A 504 8.35 20.96 22.90
C PHE A 504 8.59 19.61 22.21
N LEU A 505 8.47 19.51 20.88
CA LEU A 505 8.82 18.30 20.15
C LEU A 505 10.31 18.31 19.76
N PRO A 506 10.97 17.14 19.72
CA PRO A 506 12.36 17.03 19.24
C PRO A 506 12.51 17.57 17.82
N LYS A 507 13.65 18.19 17.50
CA LYS A 507 13.90 18.84 16.20
C LYS A 507 13.87 17.87 15.03
N LYS A 508 14.22 16.61 15.31
CA LYS A 508 14.23 15.48 14.40
C LYS A 508 12.83 14.90 14.09
N THR A 509 11.76 15.43 14.70
CA THR A 509 10.38 15.03 14.39
C THR A 509 10.07 15.24 12.91
N GLN A 510 9.77 14.16 12.18
CA GLN A 510 9.60 14.20 10.73
C GLN A 510 8.16 14.44 10.29
N GLY A 511 7.17 14.02 11.09
CA GLY A 511 5.75 14.15 10.77
C GLY A 511 4.91 14.49 12.00
N LEU A 512 3.72 15.04 11.76
CA LEU A 512 2.81 15.46 12.82
C LEU A 512 1.35 15.15 12.45
N LEU A 513 0.61 14.55 13.37
CA LEU A 513 -0.85 14.44 13.26
C LEU A 513 -1.52 15.24 14.37
N LEU A 514 -2.43 16.13 13.97
CA LEU A 514 -3.25 16.95 14.84
C LEU A 514 -4.69 16.46 14.72
N THR A 515 -5.24 15.92 15.80
CA THR A 515 -6.60 15.36 15.83
C THR A 515 -7.43 16.11 16.88
N PRO A 516 -8.45 16.89 16.49
CA PRO A 516 -9.29 17.59 17.45
C PRO A 516 -10.12 16.59 18.28
N LEU A 517 -10.24 16.86 19.58
CA LEU A 517 -11.07 16.09 20.49
C LEU A 517 -12.48 16.67 20.50
N ARG A 518 -13.45 15.81 20.19
CA ARG A 518 -14.86 16.18 20.14
C ARG A 518 -15.67 15.28 21.07
N PRO A 519 -16.27 15.82 22.15
CA PRO A 519 -17.03 15.03 23.10
C PRO A 519 -18.36 14.52 22.51
N ALA A 520 -18.96 15.23 21.55
CA ALA A 520 -20.19 14.81 20.89
C ALA A 520 -20.21 15.22 19.42
N ARG A 521 -20.87 14.44 18.54
CA ARG A 521 -20.89 14.61 17.07
C ARG A 521 -21.19 16.04 16.59
N ASN A 522 -21.97 16.81 17.35
CA ASN A 522 -22.38 18.18 17.04
C ASN A 522 -21.77 19.24 17.98
N ALA A 523 -20.92 18.85 18.92
CA ALA A 523 -20.23 19.76 19.81
C ALA A 523 -18.98 20.36 19.15
N PRO A 524 -18.60 21.60 19.51
CA PRO A 524 -17.30 22.14 19.13
C PRO A 524 -16.18 21.26 19.70
N ALA A 525 -15.03 21.25 19.03
CA ALA A 525 -13.86 20.59 19.59
C ALA A 525 -13.39 21.35 20.84
N ALA A 526 -13.18 20.63 21.93
CA ALA A 526 -12.76 21.20 23.21
C ALA A 526 -11.28 20.93 23.53
N GLY A 527 -10.62 20.10 22.72
CA GLY A 527 -9.22 19.74 22.90
C GLY A 527 -8.53 19.35 21.60
N LEU A 528 -7.24 19.02 21.71
CA LEU A 528 -6.38 18.62 20.59
C LEU A 528 -5.41 17.52 21.00
N LEU A 529 -5.38 16.44 20.22
CA LEU A 529 -4.40 15.36 20.29
C LEU A 529 -3.31 15.66 19.25
N VAL A 530 -2.07 15.74 19.71
CA VAL A 530 -0.88 15.98 18.90
C VAL A 530 0.00 14.75 18.94
N LEU A 531 0.25 14.13 17.78
CA LEU A 531 1.11 12.95 17.66
C LEU A 531 2.32 13.29 16.77
N GLY A 532 3.52 13.21 17.34
CA GLY A 532 4.80 13.35 16.64
C GLY A 532 5.27 12.01 16.08
N LEU A 533 5.83 12.03 14.87
CA LEU A 533 6.28 10.83 14.14
C LEU A 533 7.79 10.87 13.88
N ASN A 534 8.42 9.70 13.95
CA ASN A 534 9.84 9.50 13.59
C ASN A 534 10.08 9.23 12.09
N ALA A 535 9.02 9.25 11.27
CA ALA A 535 9.10 8.93 9.86
C ALA A 535 8.24 9.87 8.99
N MET A 536 8.77 10.31 7.85
CA MET A 536 8.01 11.07 6.85
C MET A 536 6.89 10.19 6.30
N ARG A 537 5.67 10.74 6.23
CA ARG A 537 4.47 10.00 5.81
C ARG A 537 4.22 8.73 6.65
N GLY A 538 4.68 8.69 7.90
CA GLY A 538 4.61 7.51 8.77
C GLY A 538 3.20 7.06 9.17
N PHE A 539 2.16 7.87 8.94
CA PHE A 539 0.77 7.52 9.21
C PHE A 539 -0.04 7.33 7.93
N GLY A 540 -0.66 6.15 7.83
CA GLY A 540 -1.66 5.86 6.82
C GLY A 540 -3.05 6.38 7.18
N LYS A 541 -4.02 6.12 6.30
CA LYS A 541 -5.44 6.47 6.54
C LYS A 541 -6.04 5.72 7.72
N VAL A 542 -5.61 4.47 7.94
CA VAL A 542 -6.09 3.63 9.05
C VAL A 542 -5.58 4.17 10.38
N ASP A 543 -4.30 4.59 10.47
CA ASP A 543 -3.73 5.20 11.68
C ASP A 543 -4.42 6.52 12.02
N GLN A 544 -4.71 7.35 11.02
CA GLN A 544 -5.49 8.59 11.21
C GLN A 544 -6.91 8.29 11.70
N ALA A 545 -7.51 7.18 11.25
CA ALA A 545 -8.83 6.76 11.70
C ALA A 545 -8.80 6.19 13.14
N TRP A 546 -7.74 5.46 13.52
CA TRP A 546 -7.48 5.07 14.91
C TRP A 546 -7.29 6.30 15.81
N ALA A 547 -6.50 7.27 15.37
CA ALA A 547 -6.33 8.55 16.06
C ALA A 547 -7.65 9.28 16.28
N ALA A 548 -8.51 9.33 15.26
CA ALA A 548 -9.84 9.93 15.38
C ALA A 548 -10.75 9.16 16.35
N ALA A 549 -10.81 7.83 16.25
CA ALA A 549 -11.66 7.01 17.12
C ALA A 549 -11.24 7.08 18.59
N LEU A 550 -9.92 7.10 18.86
CA LEU A 550 -9.38 7.28 20.20
C LEU A 550 -9.59 8.70 20.71
N ALA A 551 -9.41 9.73 19.88
CA ALA A 551 -9.69 11.10 20.26
C ALA A 551 -11.17 11.30 20.64
N GLU A 552 -12.11 10.65 19.94
CA GLU A 552 -13.53 10.63 20.33
C GLU A 552 -13.74 9.95 21.69
N LYS A 553 -13.09 8.80 21.94
CA LYS A 553 -13.19 8.12 23.24
C LYS A 553 -12.63 8.98 24.37
N LEU A 554 -11.41 9.48 24.20
CA LEU A 554 -10.72 10.31 25.19
C LEU A 554 -11.51 11.59 25.49
N ALA A 555 -12.16 12.19 24.49
CA ALA A 555 -13.00 13.35 24.72
C ALA A 555 -14.18 13.03 25.64
N VAL A 556 -14.84 11.87 25.48
CA VAL A 556 -15.93 11.44 26.35
C VAL A 556 -15.42 11.13 27.76
N THR A 557 -14.28 10.44 27.87
CA THR A 557 -13.67 10.13 29.17
C THR A 557 -13.31 11.40 29.94
N LEU A 558 -12.68 12.38 29.28
CA LEU A 558 -12.29 13.66 29.89
C LEU A 558 -13.50 14.52 30.26
N ASP A 559 -14.55 14.52 29.45
CA ASP A 559 -15.78 15.27 29.74
C ASP A 559 -16.58 14.65 30.90
N SER A 560 -16.42 13.33 31.13
CA SER A 560 -17.04 12.62 32.26
C SER A 560 -16.27 12.71 33.58
N SER A 561 -14.99 13.09 33.52
CA SER A 561 -14.12 13.21 34.70
C SER A 561 -14.10 14.62 35.31
N ASP A 562 -14.64 15.60 34.58
CA ASP A 562 -14.95 16.95 35.08
C ASP A 562 -16.33 16.97 35.76
#